data_AF-A0A0D3JW78-F1
#
_entry.id   AF-A0A0D3JW78-F1
#
_cell.length_a   1.000
_cell.length_b   1.000
_cell.length_c   1.000
_cell.angle_alpha   90.00
_cell.angle_beta   90.00
_cell.angle_gamma   90.00
#
_symmetry.space_group_name_H-M   'P 1'
#
loop_
_entity.id
_entity.type
_entity.pdbx_description
1 polymer ?
#
loop_
_entity_poly.entity_id
_entity_poly.type
_entity_poly.pdbx_seq_one_letter_code
_entity_poly.pdbx_strand_id
1 'polypeptide(L)'
;MQREVAVYRDVLHPSLLAAVVQAVNVYLDSEQPPLPDSMHRTLCATHWAPLTDEEPAAHPIEQLVAALYRLIRRGASPLHADEAAGLAGGEWWVQEQALDDCPKEFHTDQDLCLLPGRDGVQSSVAHPALSSVFYLDGIGGATAVFAQRRCVVARGVSTLEPPLPPHAALAFPTPNQLLLFRGDLLHGVLQPLGTARGPRPTDEAPRRTVLVNFWNDRPSAAHAPAPPLPPPHAADERRPASPSCADFVQLPASSSFEAERWREQRLPETAVGSLPKGEGPPPPVLLSFSSRPPADCERCGAGVCWYDRHDETRGG
;
A
#
# COMPACT_ATOMS: atom_id res chain seq x y z
N MET A 1 -9.32 -0.96 13.30
CA MET A 1 -8.94 -1.76 12.12
C MET A 1 -10.05 -1.96 11.08
N GLN A 2 -11.21 -2.55 11.39
CA GLN A 2 -12.27 -2.79 10.38
C GLN A 2 -12.82 -1.51 9.72
N ARG A 3 -12.67 -0.35 10.37
CA ARG A 3 -13.02 0.96 9.79
C ARG A 3 -11.85 1.67 9.12
N GLU A 4 -10.66 1.10 9.16
CA GLU A 4 -9.41 1.73 8.73
C GLU A 4 -8.78 1.04 7.52
N VAL A 5 -9.23 -0.20 7.22
CA VAL A 5 -8.80 -1.02 6.10
C VAL A 5 -10.00 -1.70 5.48
N ALA A 6 -10.07 -1.71 4.15
CA ALA A 6 -11.07 -2.39 3.37
C ALA A 6 -10.41 -3.17 2.21
N VAL A 7 -11.01 -4.29 1.84
CA VAL A 7 -10.56 -5.10 0.69
C VAL A 7 -11.75 -5.32 -0.23
N TYR A 8 -11.56 -5.03 -1.51
CA TYR A 8 -12.57 -5.22 -2.54
C TYR A 8 -12.07 -6.20 -3.60
N ARG A 9 -12.97 -7.01 -4.15
CA ARG A 9 -12.70 -7.91 -5.28
C ARG A 9 -13.56 -7.54 -6.47
N ASP A 10 -13.08 -7.92 -7.65
CA ASP A 10 -13.74 -7.70 -8.94
C ASP A 10 -14.02 -6.21 -9.18
N VAL A 11 -13.02 -5.37 -8.86
CA VAL A 11 -13.18 -3.91 -8.79
C VAL A 11 -13.38 -3.29 -10.16
N LEU A 12 -12.61 -3.73 -11.15
CA LEU A 12 -12.69 -3.25 -12.52
C LEU A 12 -13.47 -4.21 -13.40
N HIS A 13 -14.12 -3.64 -14.41
CA HIS A 13 -14.64 -4.41 -15.54
C HIS A 13 -13.46 -5.12 -16.26
N PRO A 14 -13.64 -6.36 -16.78
CA PRO A 14 -12.56 -7.11 -17.42
C PRO A 14 -11.85 -6.35 -18.56
N SER A 15 -12.56 -5.55 -19.34
CA SER A 15 -11.93 -4.75 -20.41
C SER A 15 -11.02 -3.65 -19.89
N LEU A 16 -11.43 -2.93 -18.83
CA LEU A 16 -10.59 -1.92 -18.20
C LEU A 16 -9.41 -2.56 -17.47
N LEU A 17 -9.62 -3.71 -16.80
CA LEU A 17 -8.52 -4.46 -16.20
C LEU A 17 -7.47 -4.86 -17.25
N ALA A 18 -7.90 -5.39 -18.40
CA ALA A 18 -7.00 -5.75 -19.49
C ALA A 18 -6.24 -4.53 -20.03
N ALA A 19 -6.92 -3.39 -20.21
CA ALA A 19 -6.28 -2.15 -20.64
C ALA A 19 -5.27 -1.61 -19.61
N VAL A 20 -5.56 -1.72 -18.31
CA VAL A 20 -4.64 -1.36 -17.22
C VAL A 20 -3.42 -2.27 -17.23
N VAL A 21 -3.60 -3.59 -17.34
CA VAL A 21 -2.49 -4.55 -17.41
C VAL A 21 -1.59 -4.27 -18.61
N GLN A 22 -2.18 -3.99 -19.78
CA GLN A 22 -1.42 -3.61 -20.97
C GLN A 22 -0.65 -2.30 -20.75
N ALA A 23 -1.30 -1.28 -20.18
CA ALA A 23 -0.68 0.00 -19.88
C ALA A 23 0.49 -0.14 -18.90
N VAL A 24 0.35 -0.99 -17.88
CA VAL A 24 1.40 -1.30 -16.91
C VAL A 24 2.59 -1.98 -17.58
N ASN A 25 2.36 -2.96 -18.46
CA ASN A 25 3.45 -3.61 -19.19
C ASN A 25 4.20 -2.60 -20.08
N VAL A 26 3.48 -1.75 -20.82
CA VAL A 26 4.11 -0.68 -21.62
C VAL A 26 4.89 0.30 -20.75
N TYR A 27 4.35 0.66 -19.58
CA TYR A 27 5.03 1.54 -18.63
C TYR A 27 6.36 0.94 -18.12
N LEU A 28 6.34 -0.34 -17.75
CA LEU A 28 7.54 -1.06 -17.28
C LEU A 28 8.56 -1.31 -18.39
N ASP A 29 8.10 -1.58 -19.62
CA ASP A 29 8.96 -1.80 -20.79
C ASP A 29 9.52 -0.48 -21.34
N SER A 30 8.85 0.65 -21.09
CA SER A 30 9.38 1.96 -21.43
C SER A 30 10.57 2.23 -20.52
N GLU A 31 11.79 2.09 -21.05
CA GLU A 31 13.03 2.51 -20.40
C GLU A 31 12.98 4.03 -20.14
N GLN A 32 12.18 4.46 -19.14
CA GLN A 32 12.09 5.86 -18.77
C GLN A 32 13.52 6.30 -18.42
N PRO A 33 14.01 7.40 -19.02
CA PRO A 33 15.37 7.82 -18.81
C PRO A 33 15.61 7.96 -17.30
N PRO A 34 16.77 7.49 -16.79
CA PRO A 34 17.07 7.64 -15.37
C PRO A 34 16.88 9.10 -14.99
N LEU A 35 16.12 9.34 -13.93
CA LEU A 35 16.00 10.68 -13.35
C LEU A 35 17.42 11.22 -13.12
N PRO A 36 17.66 12.52 -13.35
CA PRO A 36 19.00 13.10 -13.28
C PRO A 36 19.72 12.75 -11.97
N ASP A 37 21.03 12.48 -12.09
CA ASP A 37 21.94 11.84 -11.12
C ASP A 37 21.94 12.36 -9.66
N SER A 38 21.23 13.45 -9.35
CA SER A 38 21.15 14.01 -8.01
C SER A 38 20.04 13.42 -7.12
N MET A 39 19.26 12.44 -7.60
CA MET A 39 18.32 11.68 -6.78
C MET A 39 18.74 10.21 -6.76
N HIS A 40 19.40 9.80 -5.68
CA HIS A 40 19.75 8.40 -5.41
C HIS A 40 18.57 7.46 -5.66
N ARG A 41 18.62 6.68 -6.76
CA ARG A 41 17.91 5.39 -6.97
C ARG A 41 16.53 5.23 -6.29
N THR A 42 15.66 6.23 -6.31
CA THR A 42 14.27 6.06 -5.88
C THR A 42 13.48 5.59 -7.11
N LEU A 43 13.44 4.26 -7.27
CA LEU A 43 12.93 3.50 -8.42
C LEU A 43 11.42 3.64 -8.73
N CYS A 44 10.74 4.73 -8.39
CA CYS A 44 9.34 4.92 -8.78
C CYS A 44 9.07 6.39 -9.08
N ALA A 45 9.13 6.78 -10.35
CA ALA A 45 8.49 8.03 -10.77
C ALA A 45 6.99 7.93 -10.41
N THR A 46 6.48 8.88 -9.62
CA THR A 46 5.06 8.96 -9.29
C THR A 46 4.37 9.98 -10.19
N HIS A 47 3.13 9.68 -10.56
CA HIS A 47 2.33 10.49 -11.48
C HIS A 47 1.10 11.03 -10.76
N TRP A 48 0.67 12.23 -11.12
CA TRP A 48 -0.52 12.84 -10.55
C TRP A 48 -1.73 12.73 -11.49
N ALA A 49 -2.81 12.14 -11.00
CA ALA A 49 -4.11 12.12 -11.65
C ALA A 49 -5.11 13.00 -10.86
N PRO A 50 -5.52 14.17 -11.38
CA PRO A 50 -6.50 15.00 -10.71
C PRO A 50 -7.88 14.33 -10.70
N LEU A 51 -8.63 14.50 -9.62
CA LEU A 51 -9.99 13.97 -9.50
C LEU A 51 -10.99 15.03 -9.95
N THR A 52 -11.20 15.12 -11.26
CA THR A 52 -12.20 16.03 -11.85
C THR A 52 -13.44 15.26 -12.31
N ASP A 53 -14.59 15.92 -12.27
CA ASP A 53 -15.85 15.36 -12.78
C ASP A 53 -16.02 15.61 -14.29
N GLU A 54 -15.12 16.36 -14.94
CA GLU A 54 -15.35 16.95 -16.26
C GLU A 54 -14.95 16.08 -17.46
N GLU A 55 -13.90 15.26 -17.38
CA GLU A 55 -13.54 14.34 -18.46
C GLU A 55 -12.94 13.01 -17.97
N PRO A 56 -13.28 11.87 -18.61
CA PRO A 56 -12.64 10.59 -18.31
C PRO A 56 -11.17 10.64 -18.73
N ALA A 57 -10.29 10.25 -17.82
CA ALA A 57 -8.85 10.23 -18.10
C ALA A 57 -8.53 9.38 -19.35
N ALA A 58 -7.66 9.90 -20.21
CA ALA A 58 -7.28 9.22 -21.44
C ALA A 58 -6.44 7.96 -21.17
N HIS A 59 -5.64 7.95 -20.11
CA HIS A 59 -4.73 6.87 -19.78
C HIS A 59 -5.42 5.75 -18.96
N PRO A 60 -5.30 4.46 -19.32
CA PRO A 60 -5.97 3.36 -18.60
C PRO A 60 -5.69 3.31 -17.09
N ILE A 61 -4.45 3.60 -16.65
CA ILE A 61 -4.12 3.66 -15.21
C ILE A 61 -4.85 4.83 -14.52
N GLU A 62 -5.00 5.98 -15.17
CA GLU A 62 -5.76 7.10 -14.62
C GLU A 62 -7.27 6.81 -14.63
N GLN A 63 -7.77 6.02 -15.59
CA GLN A 63 -9.13 5.49 -15.54
C GLN A 63 -9.35 4.54 -14.36
N LEU A 64 -8.34 3.73 -13.99
CA LEU A 64 -8.33 2.98 -12.73
C LEU A 64 -8.43 3.96 -11.55
N VAL A 65 -7.57 4.99 -11.46
CA VAL A 65 -7.62 5.99 -10.37
C VAL A 65 -9.02 6.61 -10.24
N ALA A 66 -9.63 7.01 -11.37
CA ALA A 66 -10.99 7.54 -11.39
C ALA A 66 -12.05 6.50 -10.95
N ALA A 67 -11.90 5.23 -11.34
CA ALA A 67 -12.79 4.15 -10.91
C ALA A 67 -12.70 3.91 -9.39
N LEU A 68 -11.48 3.91 -8.84
CA LEU A 68 -11.24 3.79 -7.40
C LEU A 68 -11.84 4.98 -6.63
N TYR A 69 -11.67 6.20 -7.13
CA TYR A 69 -12.27 7.38 -6.51
C TYR A 69 -13.80 7.32 -6.49
N ARG A 70 -14.44 6.88 -7.58
CA ARG A 70 -15.90 6.67 -7.60
C ARG A 70 -16.35 5.62 -6.59
N LEU A 71 -15.55 4.58 -6.35
CA LEU A 71 -15.81 3.60 -5.30
C LEU A 71 -15.76 4.27 -3.92
N ILE A 72 -14.69 5.01 -3.64
CA ILE A 72 -14.49 5.77 -2.39
C ILE A 72 -15.66 6.72 -2.11
N ARG A 73 -16.07 7.55 -3.09
CA ARG A 73 -17.19 8.50 -2.94
C ARG A 73 -18.54 7.84 -2.66
N ARG A 74 -18.71 6.57 -3.03
CA ARG A 74 -19.94 5.79 -2.76
C ARG A 74 -19.95 5.19 -1.35
N GLY A 75 -18.99 5.55 -0.50
CA GLY A 75 -18.89 5.07 0.88
C GLY A 75 -18.13 3.75 1.01
N ALA A 76 -17.49 3.27 -0.06
CA ALA A 76 -16.63 2.09 -0.03
C ALA A 76 -15.20 2.50 0.34
N SER A 77 -15.05 3.11 1.51
CA SER A 77 -13.77 3.61 2.02
C SER A 77 -13.70 3.60 3.55
N PRO A 78 -12.50 3.44 4.12
CA PRO A 78 -12.20 3.75 5.52
C PRO A 78 -12.42 5.21 5.94
N LEU A 79 -12.54 6.14 4.99
CA LEU A 79 -12.80 7.55 5.28
C LEU A 79 -14.28 7.82 5.56
N HIS A 80 -14.54 8.86 6.35
CA HIS A 80 -15.86 9.49 6.38
C HIS A 80 -16.18 10.16 5.05
N ALA A 81 -17.47 10.30 4.73
CA ALA A 81 -17.92 10.90 3.46
C ALA A 81 -17.37 12.32 3.25
N ASP A 82 -17.28 13.11 4.31
CA ASP A 82 -16.74 14.49 4.26
C ASP A 82 -15.24 14.51 3.95
N GLU A 83 -14.47 13.57 4.51
CA GLU A 83 -13.04 13.42 4.19
C GLU A 83 -12.84 12.98 2.73
N ALA A 84 -13.66 12.04 2.26
CA ALA A 84 -13.62 11.58 0.87
C ALA A 84 -13.96 12.69 -0.14
N ALA A 85 -14.78 13.68 0.25
CA ALA A 85 -15.10 14.84 -0.58
C ALA A 85 -13.94 15.85 -0.69
N GLY A 86 -12.96 15.80 0.22
CA GLY A 86 -11.79 16.68 0.23
C GLY A 86 -10.63 16.21 -0.64
N LEU A 87 -10.73 15.06 -1.30
CA LEU A 87 -9.66 14.51 -2.12
C LEU A 87 -9.47 15.32 -3.41
N ALA A 88 -8.25 15.82 -3.64
CA ALA A 88 -7.89 16.57 -4.84
C ALA A 88 -7.40 15.69 -6.00
N GLY A 89 -6.78 14.55 -5.69
CA GLY A 89 -6.15 13.71 -6.70
C GLY A 89 -5.67 12.35 -6.16
N GLY A 90 -5.31 11.49 -7.10
CA GLY A 90 -4.55 10.28 -6.85
C GLY A 90 -3.12 10.43 -7.37
N GLU A 91 -2.13 10.30 -6.50
CA GLU A 91 -0.77 10.00 -6.89
C GLU A 91 -0.67 8.50 -7.16
N TRP A 92 -0.09 8.10 -8.28
CA TRP A 92 0.05 6.69 -8.62
C TRP A 92 1.41 6.32 -9.17
N TRP A 93 1.79 5.06 -8.99
CA TRP A 93 2.96 4.45 -9.59
C TRP A 93 2.75 2.94 -9.76
N VAL A 94 3.58 2.34 -10.60
CA VAL A 94 3.64 0.90 -10.77
C VAL A 94 4.80 0.37 -9.94
N GLN A 95 4.56 -0.73 -9.23
CA GLN A 95 5.62 -1.47 -8.57
C GLN A 95 5.68 -2.89 -9.14
N GLU A 96 6.89 -3.27 -9.52
CA GLU A 96 7.28 -4.64 -9.84
C GLU A 96 8.22 -5.15 -8.74
N GLN A 97 8.07 -6.41 -8.35
CA GLN A 97 8.98 -7.09 -7.44
C GLN A 97 9.33 -8.47 -8.03
N ALA A 98 10.56 -8.61 -8.49
CA ALA A 98 11.13 -9.83 -9.09
C ALA A 98 11.61 -10.83 -8.01
N LEU A 99 12.28 -11.92 -8.43
CA LEU A 99 12.69 -13.00 -7.54
C LEU A 99 13.66 -12.54 -6.44
N ASP A 100 14.67 -11.78 -6.84
CA ASP A 100 15.78 -11.37 -5.97
C ASP A 100 15.49 -10.04 -5.22
N ASP A 101 14.34 -9.42 -5.48
CA ASP A 101 13.93 -8.20 -4.83
C ASP A 101 13.42 -8.46 -3.40
N CYS A 102 13.99 -7.75 -2.43
CA CYS A 102 13.44 -7.71 -1.09
C CYS A 102 12.01 -7.18 -1.11
N PRO A 103 11.07 -7.78 -0.35
CA PRO A 103 9.74 -7.21 -0.17
C PRO A 103 9.82 -5.78 0.35
N LYS A 104 8.91 -4.92 -0.14
CA LYS A 104 8.81 -3.54 0.32
C LYS A 104 8.75 -3.47 1.84
N GLU A 105 9.74 -2.81 2.43
CA GLU A 105 9.92 -2.65 3.88
C GLU A 105 8.69 -1.99 4.54
N PHE A 106 8.59 -2.06 5.87
CA PHE A 106 7.49 -1.39 6.55
C PHE A 106 7.69 0.14 6.55
N HIS A 107 6.64 0.87 6.20
CA HIS A 107 6.68 2.31 6.11
C HIS A 107 5.27 2.88 6.25
N THR A 108 5.21 4.21 6.34
CA THR A 108 4.01 5.00 6.11
C THR A 108 4.25 5.78 4.83
N ASP A 109 3.25 5.86 3.96
CA ASP A 109 3.35 6.71 2.77
C ASP A 109 3.41 8.16 3.21
N GLN A 110 4.36 8.93 2.68
CA GLN A 110 4.57 10.30 3.13
C GLN A 110 5.14 11.18 2.03
N ASP A 111 4.73 12.45 2.05
CA ASP A 111 5.40 13.55 1.35
C ASP A 111 6.20 14.35 2.38
N LEU A 112 7.50 14.49 2.14
CA LEU A 112 8.41 15.24 2.99
C LEU A 112 8.58 16.64 2.40
N CYS A 113 7.81 17.60 2.88
CA CYS A 113 7.99 18.98 2.47
C CYS A 113 9.10 19.63 3.30
N LEU A 114 10.14 20.13 2.63
CA LEU A 114 11.18 20.95 3.25
C LEU A 114 10.78 22.42 3.14
N LEU A 115 10.35 23.00 4.26
CA LEU A 115 9.98 24.41 4.35
C LEU A 115 11.16 25.22 4.91
N PRO A 116 11.55 26.35 4.30
CA PRO A 116 12.52 27.25 4.91
C PRO A 116 11.91 27.90 6.18
N GLY A 117 12.53 27.67 7.33
CA GLY A 117 12.16 28.24 8.63
C GLY A 117 13.16 29.29 9.12
N ARG A 118 12.78 30.04 10.16
CA ARG A 118 13.61 31.12 10.74
C ARG A 118 14.96 30.64 11.30
N ASP A 119 15.03 29.37 11.71
CA ASP A 119 16.21 28.75 12.35
C ASP A 119 16.81 27.60 11.51
N GLY A 120 16.47 27.50 10.21
CA GLY A 120 16.91 26.41 9.32
C GLY A 120 15.77 25.79 8.51
N VAL A 121 16.01 24.62 7.90
CA VAL A 121 14.98 23.88 7.16
C VAL A 121 14.05 23.16 8.15
N GLN A 122 12.76 23.49 8.15
CA GLN A 122 11.73 22.73 8.85
C GLN A 122 11.14 21.70 7.90
N SER A 123 11.11 20.42 8.30
CA SER A 123 10.42 19.38 7.56
C SER A 123 8.99 19.22 8.09
N SER A 124 7.98 19.27 7.22
CA SER A 124 6.64 18.78 7.54
C SER A 124 6.40 17.45 6.84
N VAL A 125 5.84 16.49 7.56
CA VAL A 125 5.42 15.19 7.02
C VAL A 125 3.93 15.26 6.76
N ALA A 126 3.53 15.03 5.51
CA ALA A 126 2.13 14.84 5.15
C ALA A 126 1.92 13.38 4.74
N HIS A 127 0.76 12.82 5.11
CA HIS A 127 0.35 11.47 4.70
C HIS A 127 -0.84 11.58 3.74
N PRO A 128 -1.01 10.64 2.80
CA PRO A 128 -2.21 10.60 2.01
C PRO A 128 -3.41 10.30 2.92
N ALA A 129 -4.59 10.79 2.53
CA ALA A 129 -5.81 10.47 3.26
C ALA A 129 -6.11 8.97 3.16
N LEU A 130 -5.86 8.37 1.99
CA LEU A 130 -5.93 6.94 1.75
C LEU A 130 -4.73 6.47 0.93
N SER A 131 -4.23 5.30 1.27
CA SER A 131 -3.31 4.54 0.44
C SER A 131 -4.01 3.31 -0.11
N SER A 132 -3.57 2.85 -1.27
CA SER A 132 -4.14 1.66 -1.88
C SER A 132 -3.13 0.82 -2.63
N VAL A 133 -3.42 -0.48 -2.69
CA VAL A 133 -2.69 -1.47 -3.49
C VAL A 133 -3.71 -2.18 -4.37
N PHE A 134 -3.60 -1.97 -5.69
CA PHE A 134 -4.38 -2.69 -6.68
C PHE A 134 -3.54 -3.84 -7.26
N TYR A 135 -3.99 -5.06 -7.04
CA TYR A 135 -3.29 -6.28 -7.45
C TYR A 135 -3.68 -6.68 -8.87
N LEU A 136 -2.68 -6.77 -9.75
CA LEU A 136 -2.87 -7.19 -11.14
C LEU A 136 -2.84 -8.70 -11.30
N ASP A 137 -2.13 -9.38 -10.40
CA ASP A 137 -1.93 -10.82 -10.38
C ASP A 137 -2.12 -11.41 -8.97
N GLY A 138 -1.87 -12.71 -8.83
CA GLY A 138 -1.92 -13.44 -7.56
C GLY A 138 -0.54 -13.82 -7.00
N ILE A 139 0.52 -13.10 -7.40
CA ILE A 139 1.92 -13.46 -7.16
C ILE A 139 2.48 -12.71 -5.95
N GLY A 140 3.34 -13.37 -5.18
CA GLY A 140 4.08 -12.76 -4.08
C GLY A 140 3.36 -12.82 -2.73
N GLY A 141 3.93 -12.12 -1.74
CA GLY A 141 3.43 -12.16 -0.37
C GLY A 141 2.33 -11.15 -0.09
N ALA A 142 1.70 -11.32 1.07
CA ALA A 142 0.63 -10.44 1.52
C ALA A 142 1.14 -9.03 1.81
N THR A 143 0.34 -8.02 1.46
CA THR A 143 0.51 -6.68 2.05
C THR A 143 -0.04 -6.72 3.47
N ALA A 144 0.79 -6.39 4.45
CA ALA A 144 0.42 -6.24 5.85
C ALA A 144 0.20 -4.77 6.17
N VAL A 145 -0.95 -4.44 6.75
CA VAL A 145 -1.27 -3.11 7.29
C VAL A 145 -1.45 -3.25 8.79
N PHE A 146 -0.74 -2.45 9.57
CA PHE A 146 -0.77 -2.48 11.02
C PHE A 146 -1.63 -1.35 11.55
N ALA A 147 -2.35 -1.60 12.64
CA ALA A 147 -3.05 -0.56 13.39
C ALA A 147 -2.06 0.29 14.22
N GLN A 148 -1.03 0.82 13.56
CA GLN A 148 0.00 1.71 14.13
C GLN A 148 0.19 2.90 13.20
N ARG A 149 0.38 4.08 13.80
CA ARG A 149 0.65 5.32 13.08
C ARG A 149 2.01 5.85 13.46
N ARG A 150 2.63 6.60 12.56
CA ARG A 150 3.85 7.34 12.83
C ARG A 150 3.48 8.65 13.54
N CYS A 151 3.95 8.83 14.77
CA CYS A 151 3.81 10.06 15.55
C CYS A 151 5.16 10.77 15.63
N VAL A 152 5.21 12.06 15.24
CA VAL A 152 6.40 12.89 15.42
C VAL A 152 6.41 13.40 16.85
N VAL A 153 7.42 12.98 17.63
CA VAL A 153 7.64 13.45 18.99
C VAL A 153 8.54 14.70 18.94
N ALA A 154 8.49 15.52 19.99
CA ALA A 154 9.35 16.69 20.13
C ALA A 154 10.82 16.34 19.84
N ARG A 155 11.52 17.22 19.10
CA ARG A 155 12.92 17.07 18.64
C ARG A 155 13.14 16.14 17.44
N GLY A 156 12.08 15.83 16.67
CA GLY A 156 12.22 15.15 15.38
C GLY A 156 12.37 13.63 15.46
N VAL A 157 12.28 13.05 16.67
CA VAL A 157 12.25 11.59 16.84
C VAL A 157 10.84 11.10 16.47
N SER A 158 10.79 10.18 15.53
CA SER A 158 9.54 9.58 15.07
C SER A 158 9.30 8.25 15.79
N THR A 159 8.11 8.06 16.36
CA THR A 159 7.72 6.83 17.06
C THR A 159 6.46 6.24 16.45
N LEU A 160 6.19 4.96 16.72
CA LEU A 160 4.95 4.31 16.34
C LEU A 160 3.98 4.29 17.50
N GLU A 161 2.73 4.66 17.24
CA GLU A 161 1.65 4.64 18.22
C GLU A 161 0.49 3.74 17.75
N PRO A 162 0.06 2.78 18.59
CA PRO A 162 0.73 2.31 19.81
C PRO A 162 2.09 1.65 19.49
N PRO A 163 3.00 1.46 20.48
CA PRO A 163 4.32 0.85 20.25
C PRO A 163 4.29 -0.57 19.69
N LEU A 164 3.26 -1.34 20.06
CA LEU A 164 2.94 -2.65 19.49
C LEU A 164 1.58 -2.58 18.81
N PRO A 165 1.42 -3.15 17.60
CA PRO A 165 0.15 -3.14 16.91
C PRO A 165 -0.86 -4.00 17.69
N PRO A 166 -2.10 -3.53 17.91
CA PRO A 166 -3.17 -4.38 18.44
C PRO A 166 -3.70 -5.34 17.38
N HIS A 167 -3.59 -4.95 16.10
CA HIS A 167 -4.06 -5.72 14.96
C HIS A 167 -3.17 -5.54 13.73
N ALA A 168 -3.16 -6.55 12.86
CA ALA A 168 -2.62 -6.45 11.51
C ALA A 168 -3.63 -7.03 10.50
N ALA A 169 -3.94 -6.27 9.46
CA ALA A 169 -4.71 -6.73 8.32
C ALA A 169 -3.76 -7.26 7.24
N LEU A 170 -4.07 -8.42 6.68
CA LEU A 170 -3.29 -9.07 5.63
C LEU A 170 -4.16 -9.19 4.38
N ALA A 171 -3.69 -8.63 3.27
CA ALA A 171 -4.28 -8.84 1.95
C ALA A 171 -3.29 -9.62 1.08
N PHE A 172 -3.66 -10.85 0.74
CA PHE A 172 -2.90 -11.68 -0.18
C PHE A 172 -3.24 -11.30 -1.62
N PRO A 173 -2.23 -11.12 -2.50
CA PRO A 173 -2.45 -10.74 -3.89
C PRO A 173 -3.49 -11.62 -4.57
N THR A 174 -4.48 -10.98 -5.17
CA THR A 174 -5.51 -11.62 -5.99
C THR A 174 -5.77 -10.70 -7.18
N PRO A 175 -5.81 -11.18 -8.44
CA PRO A 175 -6.08 -10.31 -9.57
C PRO A 175 -7.39 -9.53 -9.39
N ASN A 176 -7.40 -8.26 -9.80
CA ASN A 176 -8.57 -7.37 -9.70
C ASN A 176 -9.06 -7.13 -8.25
N GLN A 177 -8.14 -7.23 -7.29
CA GLN A 177 -8.38 -6.91 -5.89
C GLN A 177 -7.80 -5.54 -5.55
N LEU A 178 -8.54 -4.76 -4.75
CA LEU A 178 -8.10 -3.51 -4.16
C LEU A 178 -7.97 -3.69 -2.65
N LEU A 179 -6.80 -3.42 -2.11
CA LEU A 179 -6.62 -3.10 -0.70
C LEU A 179 -6.64 -1.58 -0.55
N LEU A 180 -7.49 -1.06 0.34
CA LEU A 180 -7.62 0.37 0.66
C LEU A 180 -7.46 0.56 2.16
N PHE A 181 -6.64 1.52 2.59
CA PHE A 181 -6.39 1.78 4.00
C PHE A 181 -6.05 3.25 4.24
N ARG A 182 -6.16 3.72 5.49
CA ARG A 182 -5.71 5.07 5.83
C ARG A 182 -4.20 5.23 5.56
N GLY A 183 -3.82 6.33 4.92
CA GLY A 183 -2.43 6.54 4.48
C GLY A 183 -1.41 6.77 5.60
N ASP A 184 -1.91 7.06 6.82
CA ASP A 184 -1.10 7.24 8.02
C ASP A 184 -0.71 5.92 8.73
N LEU A 185 -1.15 4.77 8.20
CA LEU A 185 -0.89 3.46 8.80
C LEU A 185 0.43 2.84 8.33
N LEU A 186 1.15 2.24 9.28
CA LEU A 186 2.32 1.43 9.00
C LEU A 186 1.93 0.21 8.17
N HIS A 187 2.63 -0.04 7.08
CA HIS A 187 2.35 -1.17 6.20
C HIS A 187 3.59 -1.58 5.40
N GLY A 188 3.55 -2.76 4.80
CA GLY A 188 4.62 -3.27 3.93
C GLY A 188 4.27 -4.64 3.36
N VAL A 189 5.19 -5.24 2.63
CA VAL A 189 4.97 -6.52 1.95
C VAL A 189 5.68 -7.63 2.70
N LEU A 190 5.00 -8.75 2.92
CA LEU A 190 5.57 -9.93 3.53
C LEU A 190 6.26 -10.83 2.50
N GLN A 191 7.16 -11.66 2.97
CA GLN A 191 7.72 -12.77 2.21
C GLN A 191 6.60 -13.75 1.79
N PRO A 192 6.62 -14.27 0.55
CA PRO A 192 5.63 -15.23 0.08
C PRO A 192 5.71 -16.55 0.89
N LEU A 193 4.55 -17.06 1.30
CA LEU A 193 4.43 -18.31 2.06
C LEU A 193 4.66 -19.59 1.21
N GLY A 194 4.85 -19.45 -0.11
CA GLY A 194 4.97 -20.57 -1.05
C GLY A 194 3.64 -21.02 -1.65
N THR A 195 3.67 -22.17 -2.34
CA THR A 195 2.71 -22.59 -3.38
C THR A 195 1.23 -22.62 -2.99
N ALA A 196 0.88 -22.65 -1.70
CA ALA A 196 -0.51 -22.68 -1.26
C ALA A 196 -1.19 -21.30 -1.15
N ARG A 197 -0.44 -20.18 -1.17
CA ARG A 197 -0.99 -18.83 -0.87
C ARG A 197 -0.38 -17.70 -1.70
N GLY A 198 -0.01 -18.03 -2.94
CA GLY A 198 0.63 -17.14 -3.90
C GLY A 198 1.99 -17.72 -4.32
N PRO A 199 2.24 -17.95 -5.62
CA PRO A 199 3.57 -18.35 -6.09
C PRO A 199 4.60 -17.29 -5.68
N ARG A 200 5.84 -17.74 -5.46
CA ARG A 200 6.95 -16.80 -5.29
C ARG A 200 7.12 -16.02 -6.60
N PRO A 201 7.44 -14.71 -6.54
CA PRO A 201 7.79 -13.97 -7.75
C PRO A 201 8.97 -14.64 -8.45
N THR A 202 8.97 -14.62 -9.78
CA THR A 202 10.13 -14.93 -10.61
C THR A 202 10.44 -13.73 -11.51
N ASP A 203 11.56 -13.76 -12.23
CA ASP A 203 11.88 -12.68 -13.17
C ASP A 203 10.88 -12.64 -14.34
N GLU A 204 10.34 -13.79 -14.75
CA GLU A 204 9.31 -13.90 -15.79
C GLU A 204 7.90 -13.63 -15.28
N ALA A 205 7.68 -13.78 -13.97
CA ALA A 205 6.40 -13.62 -13.31
C ALA A 205 6.59 -12.85 -12.00
N PRO A 206 6.93 -11.55 -12.07
CA PRO A 206 7.12 -10.73 -10.89
C PRO A 206 5.77 -10.36 -10.28
N ARG A 207 5.77 -9.94 -9.01
CA ARG A 207 4.56 -9.38 -8.38
C ARG A 207 4.33 -7.97 -8.91
N ARG A 208 3.18 -7.74 -9.56
CA ARG A 208 2.84 -6.41 -10.11
C ARG A 208 1.65 -5.78 -9.41
N THR A 209 1.84 -4.53 -8.98
CA THR A 209 0.79 -3.74 -8.36
C THR A 209 0.76 -2.33 -8.91
N VAL A 210 -0.43 -1.75 -9.03
CA VAL A 210 -0.61 -0.30 -9.16
C VAL A 210 -0.92 0.24 -7.77
N LEU A 211 -0.12 1.19 -7.31
CA LEU A 211 -0.35 1.87 -6.05
C LEU A 211 -0.99 3.22 -6.34
N VAL A 212 -1.99 3.58 -5.54
CA VAL A 212 -2.64 4.89 -5.63
C VAL A 212 -2.80 5.46 -4.23
N ASN A 213 -2.18 6.61 -4.00
CA ASN A 213 -2.33 7.42 -2.81
C ASN A 213 -3.28 8.57 -3.11
N PHE A 214 -4.37 8.67 -2.37
CA PHE A 214 -5.34 9.75 -2.51
C PHE A 214 -5.03 10.86 -1.52
N TRP A 215 -4.84 12.06 -2.05
CA TRP A 215 -4.40 13.22 -1.30
C TRP A 215 -5.43 14.33 -1.31
N ASN A 216 -5.48 15.10 -0.22
CA ASN A 216 -6.25 16.35 -0.15
C ASN A 216 -5.57 17.47 -0.93
N ASP A 217 -4.25 17.40 -1.08
CA ASP A 217 -3.42 18.34 -1.83
C ASP A 217 -2.40 17.56 -2.67
N ARG A 218 -2.02 18.08 -3.84
CA ARG A 218 -1.02 17.42 -4.68
C ARG A 218 0.34 17.34 -3.95
N PRO A 219 0.94 16.14 -3.79
CA PRO A 219 2.25 16.01 -3.17
C PRO A 219 3.34 16.61 -4.06
N SER A 220 4.40 17.10 -3.42
CA SER A 220 5.45 17.91 -4.06
C SER A 220 6.25 17.15 -5.13
N ALA A 221 6.43 15.85 -4.95
CA ALA A 221 7.22 14.99 -5.83
C ALA A 221 6.45 14.43 -7.03
N ALA A 222 5.11 14.47 -7.03
CA ALA A 222 4.32 13.85 -8.08
C ALA A 222 4.42 14.62 -9.40
N HIS A 223 4.85 13.93 -10.46
CA HIS A 223 5.01 14.50 -11.78
C HIS A 223 3.67 14.81 -12.45
N ALA A 224 3.74 15.53 -13.58
CA ALA A 224 2.59 15.76 -14.47
C ALA A 224 1.99 14.42 -14.97
N PRO A 225 0.81 14.44 -15.63
CA PRO A 225 0.14 13.21 -16.06
C PRO A 225 1.07 12.30 -16.85
N ALA A 226 0.82 10.99 -16.78
CA ALA A 226 1.62 10.03 -17.53
C ALA A 226 1.57 10.32 -19.04
N PRO A 227 2.65 10.01 -19.78
CA PRO A 227 2.65 10.19 -21.22
C PRO A 227 1.48 9.41 -21.85
N PRO A 228 0.83 9.97 -22.90
CA PRO A 228 -0.32 9.33 -23.52
C PRO A 228 0.07 7.96 -24.09
N LEU A 229 -0.73 6.95 -23.78
CA LEU A 229 -0.63 5.63 -24.40
C LEU A 229 -1.43 5.60 -25.70
N PRO A 230 -1.08 4.71 -26.64
CA PRO A 230 -1.93 4.44 -27.80
C PRO A 230 -3.35 4.08 -27.34
N PRO A 231 -4.39 4.54 -28.06
CA PRO A 231 -5.77 4.40 -27.62
C PRO A 231 -6.11 2.93 -27.41
N PRO A 232 -6.74 2.57 -26.28
CA PRO A 232 -7.22 1.21 -26.08
C PRO A 232 -8.32 0.89 -27.11
N HIS A 233 -8.46 -0.39 -27.46
CA HIS A 233 -9.63 -0.85 -28.18
C HIS A 233 -10.90 -0.52 -27.37
N ALA A 234 -11.93 0.03 -28.02
CA ALA A 234 -13.17 0.44 -27.38
C ALA A 234 -13.71 -0.68 -26.47
N ALA A 235 -13.76 -0.40 -25.17
CA ALA A 235 -14.26 -1.32 -24.18
C ALA A 235 -15.78 -1.48 -24.32
N ASP A 236 -16.27 -2.73 -24.33
CA ASP A 236 -17.71 -3.03 -24.24
C ASP A 236 -18.25 -2.51 -22.90
N GLU A 237 -19.19 -1.57 -22.93
CA GLU A 237 -19.75 -0.83 -21.78
C GLU A 237 -20.75 -1.64 -20.94
N ARG A 238 -20.62 -2.97 -20.92
CA ARG A 238 -21.48 -3.77 -20.03
C ARG A 238 -21.22 -3.38 -18.59
N ARG A 239 -22.30 -3.17 -17.86
CA ARG A 239 -22.27 -2.77 -16.45
C ARG A 239 -21.42 -3.78 -15.67
N PRO A 240 -20.34 -3.36 -15.00
CA PRO A 240 -19.51 -4.28 -14.23
C PRO A 240 -20.31 -4.93 -13.12
N ALA A 241 -19.86 -6.12 -12.71
CA ALA A 241 -20.24 -6.67 -11.42
C ALA A 241 -19.96 -5.61 -10.35
N SER A 242 -20.88 -5.47 -9.39
CA SER A 242 -20.65 -4.53 -8.29
C SER A 242 -19.48 -5.06 -7.45
N PRO A 243 -18.46 -4.25 -7.17
CA PRO A 243 -17.35 -4.68 -6.33
C PRO A 243 -17.89 -5.20 -5.01
N SER A 244 -17.39 -6.36 -4.58
CA SER A 244 -17.78 -6.95 -3.30
C SER A 244 -16.72 -6.62 -2.25
N CYS A 245 -17.16 -6.13 -1.09
CA CYS A 245 -16.28 -6.00 0.07
C CYS A 245 -15.98 -7.41 0.59
N ALA A 246 -14.71 -7.74 0.75
CA ALA A 246 -14.27 -9.01 1.30
C ALA A 246 -14.20 -8.90 2.83
N ASP A 247 -14.92 -9.78 3.52
CA ASP A 247 -14.83 -9.88 4.97
C ASP A 247 -13.47 -10.43 5.41
N PHE A 248 -12.92 -9.82 6.45
CA PHE A 248 -11.72 -10.33 7.08
C PHE A 248 -12.01 -11.60 7.88
N VAL A 249 -11.22 -12.65 7.64
CA VAL A 249 -11.16 -13.79 8.55
C VAL A 249 -10.33 -13.38 9.78
N GLN A 250 -10.98 -13.29 10.94
CA GLN A 250 -10.28 -12.99 12.18
C GLN A 250 -9.60 -14.25 12.72
N LEU A 251 -8.28 -14.20 12.89
CA LEU A 251 -7.54 -15.29 13.53
C LEU A 251 -7.55 -15.12 15.06
N PRO A 252 -7.47 -16.24 15.82
CA PRO A 252 -7.35 -16.19 17.26
C PRO A 252 -6.19 -15.29 17.67
N ALA A 253 -6.35 -14.55 18.77
CA ALA A 253 -5.28 -13.71 19.27
C ALA A 253 -4.03 -14.57 19.52
N SER A 254 -2.89 -14.20 18.92
CA SER A 254 -1.63 -14.83 19.32
C SER A 254 -1.31 -14.42 20.75
N SER A 255 -0.80 -15.35 21.54
CA SER A 255 -0.40 -15.08 22.93
C SER A 255 0.80 -14.12 23.01
N SER A 256 1.58 -13.97 21.94
CA SER A 256 2.69 -13.03 21.84
C SER A 256 2.85 -12.47 20.42
N PHE A 257 3.24 -11.19 20.32
CA PHE A 257 3.70 -10.60 19.07
C PHE A 257 5.12 -11.10 18.77
N GLU A 258 5.28 -11.92 17.72
CA GLU A 258 6.58 -12.48 17.29
C GLU A 258 7.41 -11.42 16.55
N ALA A 259 7.97 -10.45 17.27
CA ALA A 259 8.62 -9.27 16.70
C ALA A 259 9.74 -9.60 15.69
N GLU A 260 10.53 -10.65 15.93
CA GLU A 260 11.60 -11.07 15.03
C GLU A 260 11.07 -11.53 13.66
N ARG A 261 9.99 -12.33 13.64
CA ARG A 261 9.35 -12.76 12.39
C ARG A 261 8.84 -11.57 11.60
N TRP A 262 8.19 -10.61 12.27
CA TRP A 262 7.74 -9.39 11.62
C TRP A 262 8.91 -8.59 11.06
N ARG A 263 10.03 -8.42 11.79
CA ARG A 263 11.24 -7.77 11.25
C ARG A 263 11.80 -8.45 10.01
N GLU A 264 11.68 -9.77 9.91
CA GLU A 264 12.02 -10.56 8.71
C GLU A 264 10.93 -10.52 7.62
N GLN A 265 9.87 -9.74 7.81
CA GLN A 265 8.68 -9.67 6.97
C GLN A 265 8.04 -11.05 6.75
N ARG A 266 8.04 -11.90 7.78
CA ARG A 266 7.44 -13.24 7.75
C ARG A 266 6.24 -13.30 8.67
N LEU A 267 5.25 -14.10 8.28
CA LEU A 267 4.11 -14.37 9.16
C LEU A 267 4.53 -15.21 10.36
N PRO A 268 3.97 -14.92 11.56
CA PRO A 268 4.10 -15.78 12.74
C PRO A 268 3.66 -17.23 12.44
N GLU A 269 4.36 -18.22 12.99
CA GLU A 269 4.03 -19.64 12.73
C GLU A 269 2.61 -19.98 13.18
N THR A 270 2.19 -19.40 14.31
CA THR A 270 0.82 -19.57 14.83
C THR A 270 -0.23 -19.04 13.87
N ALA A 271 0.07 -17.96 13.14
CA ALA A 271 -0.82 -17.42 12.13
C ALA A 271 -0.87 -18.35 10.92
N VAL A 272 0.29 -18.81 10.43
CA VAL A 272 0.38 -19.70 9.26
C VAL A 272 -0.46 -20.96 9.44
N GLY A 273 -0.38 -21.62 10.60
CA GLY A 273 -1.17 -22.83 10.90
C GLY A 273 -2.68 -22.59 10.98
N SER A 274 -3.10 -21.35 11.26
CA SER A 274 -4.50 -20.96 11.44
C SER A 274 -5.16 -20.39 10.18
N LEU A 275 -4.38 -20.10 9.13
CA LEU A 275 -4.92 -19.54 7.90
C LEU A 275 -5.89 -20.55 7.22
N PRO A 276 -7.02 -20.09 6.63
CA PRO A 276 -7.99 -20.97 5.97
C PRO A 276 -7.36 -21.82 4.88
N LYS A 277 -7.55 -23.14 4.93
CA LYS A 277 -7.08 -24.08 3.89
C LYS A 277 -8.13 -24.14 2.77
N GLY A 278 -7.70 -24.09 1.51
CA GLY A 278 -8.62 -24.23 0.38
C GLY A 278 -7.93 -24.01 -0.97
N GLU A 279 -8.57 -24.49 -2.03
CA GLU A 279 -8.23 -24.16 -3.40
C GLU A 279 -8.85 -22.80 -3.74
N GLY A 280 -8.01 -21.79 -3.96
CA GLY A 280 -8.44 -20.44 -4.31
C GLY A 280 -7.66 -19.33 -3.62
N PRO A 281 -7.89 -18.07 -4.03
CA PRO A 281 -7.21 -16.92 -3.43
C PRO A 281 -7.61 -16.78 -1.96
N PRO A 282 -6.64 -16.79 -1.03
CA PRO A 282 -6.96 -16.74 0.39
C PRO A 282 -7.75 -15.46 0.70
N PRO A 283 -8.75 -15.54 1.60
CA PRO A 283 -9.49 -14.35 2.03
C PRO A 283 -8.53 -13.39 2.74
N PRO A 284 -8.86 -12.09 2.81
CA PRO A 284 -8.12 -11.17 3.66
C PRO A 284 -8.24 -11.61 5.13
N VAL A 285 -7.19 -11.38 5.91
CA VAL A 285 -7.07 -11.89 7.28
C VAL A 285 -6.83 -10.75 8.25
N LEU A 286 -7.52 -10.78 9.39
CA LEU A 286 -7.29 -9.85 10.50
C LEU A 286 -6.66 -10.60 11.67
N LEU A 287 -5.39 -10.29 11.95
CA LEU A 287 -4.69 -10.75 13.13
C LEU A 287 -5.00 -9.84 14.31
N SER A 288 -5.17 -10.43 15.49
CA SER A 288 -5.26 -9.70 16.75
C SER A 288 -4.08 -10.10 17.64
N PHE A 289 -3.50 -9.14 18.34
CA PHE A 289 -2.37 -9.36 19.23
C PHE A 289 -2.76 -9.05 20.67
N SER A 290 -2.20 -9.80 21.63
CA SER A 290 -2.35 -9.44 23.04
C SER A 290 -1.64 -8.13 23.33
N SER A 291 -2.29 -7.25 24.10
CA SER A 291 -1.71 -5.98 24.55
C SER A 291 -0.64 -6.14 25.64
N ARG A 292 -0.39 -7.36 26.12
CA ARG A 292 0.68 -7.59 27.09
C ARG A 292 2.03 -7.50 26.37
N PRO A 293 2.89 -6.53 26.70
CA PRO A 293 4.26 -6.55 26.21
C PRO A 293 4.92 -7.86 26.65
N PRO A 294 5.84 -8.44 25.86
CA PRO A 294 6.61 -9.59 26.29
C PRO A 294 7.26 -9.30 27.65
N ALA A 295 7.34 -10.29 28.55
CA ALA A 295 7.93 -10.12 29.88
C ALA A 295 9.38 -9.57 29.83
N ASP A 296 10.09 -9.83 28.74
CA ASP A 296 11.46 -9.35 28.51
C ASP A 296 11.54 -7.88 28.03
N CYS A 297 10.40 -7.23 27.75
CA CYS A 297 10.34 -5.86 27.25
C CYS A 297 10.47 -4.80 28.38
N GLU A 298 10.30 -5.18 29.65
CA GLU A 298 10.42 -4.26 30.79
C GLU A 298 11.86 -3.74 31.01
N ARG A 299 12.88 -4.40 30.44
CA ARG A 299 14.28 -3.94 30.55
C ARG A 299 14.65 -2.82 29.60
N CYS A 300 13.83 -2.54 28.59
CA CYS A 300 14.08 -1.47 27.62
C CYS A 300 13.28 -0.23 28.04
N GLY A 301 13.79 0.55 28.99
CA GLY A 301 13.15 1.73 29.59
C GLY A 301 12.85 2.92 28.67
N ALA A 302 12.70 2.70 27.37
CA ALA A 302 12.20 3.64 26.38
C ALA A 302 11.51 2.82 25.28
N GLY A 303 10.27 3.18 24.91
CA GLY A 303 9.44 2.44 23.98
C GLY A 303 10.21 1.97 22.75
N VAL A 304 10.48 0.66 22.70
CA VAL A 304 11.16 0.05 21.56
C VAL A 304 10.15 -0.03 20.42
N CYS A 305 10.29 0.87 19.45
CA CYS A 305 9.85 0.61 18.09
C CYS A 305 10.57 -0.66 17.66
N TRP A 306 9.86 -1.77 17.51
CA TRP A 306 10.41 -3.01 16.93
C TRP A 306 10.93 -2.81 15.49
N TYR A 307 10.68 -1.61 14.93
CA TYR A 307 11.03 -1.13 13.61
C TYR A 307 12.15 -0.07 13.57
N ASP A 308 12.91 0.14 14.64
CA ASP A 308 14.01 1.12 14.60
C ASP A 308 15.23 0.54 13.87
N ARG A 309 15.21 0.58 12.53
CA ARG A 309 16.37 0.19 11.70
C ARG A 309 17.04 1.35 10.98
N HIS A 310 16.56 2.58 11.10
CA HIS A 310 17.22 3.74 10.51
C HIS A 310 16.89 5.04 11.23
N ASP A 311 17.75 5.43 12.18
CA ASP A 311 18.42 6.73 12.12
C ASP A 311 19.68 6.74 13.01
N GLU A 312 20.84 6.45 12.41
CA GLU A 312 22.16 7.01 12.78
C GLU A 312 23.26 6.40 11.89
N THR A 313 23.25 6.75 10.60
CA THR A 313 24.51 6.94 9.88
C THR A 313 24.72 8.44 9.67
N ARG A 314 24.89 9.15 10.79
CA ARG A 314 25.86 10.25 10.86
C ARG A 314 27.16 9.64 11.38
N GLY A 315 28.14 9.49 10.51
CA GLY A 315 29.48 9.02 10.89
C GLY A 315 30.37 8.79 9.68
N GLY A 316 31.06 9.85 9.25
CA GLY A 316 32.07 9.86 8.18
C GLY A 316 32.24 11.25 7.60
#